data_AF-A0A8J8J6Z2-F1
#
_entry.id   AF-A0A8J8J6Z2-F1
#
_cell.length_a   1.000
_cell.length_b   1.000
_cell.length_c   1.000
_cell.angle_alpha   90.00
_cell.angle_beta   90.00
_cell.angle_gamma   90.00
#
_symmetry.space_group_name_H-M   'P 1'
#
loop_
_entity.id
_entity.type
_entity.pdbx_description
1 polymer ?
#
loop_
_entity_poly.entity_id
_entity_poly.type
_entity_poly.pdbx_seq_one_letter_code
_entity_poly.pdbx_strand_id
1 'polypeptide(L)'
;MDERLLLVRQLLSEGDVEGAEAEARKIEDPYWRSYALRWVAEALADEPERALEVALSIEEPSVRDEALRSLAYIFSKNEKFKEALETARKIGNSFLRKKAFRAVSNFLARAIATKGIEIRLSDLKLDERDLEDLKPLPYGIIYKDGKLMPGSVLHRIKGEVMSGVVDRSAEGPKREPPKPVFESEESEPEDYVFEYIRKLIEDGELEEAEKLAKGLPEPFRSFYFEEIGVKLLETGDTSRAEEIFRELEVSDVLGSLLARKNLDRPELVLKYLEKTHNPATRLMVAYEVTKERGVDTEFLRNALIWATDEWKRGRILKFLAFEMLEEAKKKGDERLRRISRELFELGKSVENSSES
;
A
#
# COMPACT_ATOMS: atom_id res chain seq x y z
N MET A 1 -19.70 -17.07 15.79
CA MET A 1 -19.33 -15.68 15.49
C MET A 1 -20.50 -14.84 15.95
N ASP A 2 -20.27 -13.82 16.75
CA ASP A 2 -21.35 -12.95 17.24
C ASP A 2 -21.99 -12.25 16.03
N GLU A 3 -23.29 -12.46 15.79
CA GLU A 3 -24.03 -11.86 14.67
C GLU A 3 -23.94 -10.32 14.68
N ARG A 4 -23.65 -9.74 15.85
CA ARG A 4 -23.37 -8.32 16.02
C ARG A 4 -22.19 -7.81 15.20
N LEU A 5 -21.19 -8.63 14.88
CA LEU A 5 -20.09 -8.19 14.01
C LEU A 5 -20.57 -7.83 12.60
N LEU A 6 -21.53 -8.59 12.07
CA LEU A 6 -22.12 -8.31 10.76
C LEU A 6 -22.99 -7.05 10.83
N LEU A 7 -23.76 -6.92 11.91
CA LEU A 7 -24.58 -5.73 12.15
C LEU A 7 -23.72 -4.46 12.29
N VAL A 8 -22.62 -4.49 13.04
CA VAL A 8 -21.66 -3.38 13.16
C VAL A 8 -21.18 -2.94 11.78
N ARG A 9 -20.76 -3.89 10.92
CA ARG A 9 -20.30 -3.56 9.56
C ARG A 9 -21.41 -2.98 8.68
N GLN A 10 -22.63 -3.51 8.80
CA GLN A 10 -23.78 -3.00 8.08
C GLN A 10 -24.07 -1.54 8.48
N LEU A 11 -24.16 -1.27 9.79
CA LEU A 11 -24.41 0.07 10.33
C LEU A 11 -23.33 1.07 9.89
N LEU A 12 -22.05 0.66 9.93
CA LEU A 12 -20.95 1.47 9.41
C LEU A 12 -21.10 1.78 7.90
N SER A 13 -21.55 0.82 7.10
CA SER A 13 -21.78 1.03 5.66
C SER A 13 -22.97 1.95 5.36
N GLU A 14 -23.92 2.03 6.29
CA GLU A 14 -25.09 2.93 6.24
C GLU A 14 -24.78 4.32 6.82
N GLY A 15 -23.59 4.51 7.40
CA GLY A 15 -23.16 5.75 8.05
C GLY A 15 -23.63 5.90 9.50
N ASP A 16 -24.28 4.88 10.08
CA ASP A 16 -24.70 4.87 11.49
C ASP A 16 -23.54 4.42 12.39
N VAL A 17 -22.60 5.33 12.62
CA VAL A 17 -21.40 5.08 13.43
C VAL A 17 -21.73 4.92 14.91
N GLU A 18 -22.73 5.66 15.41
CA GLU A 18 -23.16 5.57 16.81
C GLU A 18 -23.84 4.22 17.11
N GLY A 19 -24.73 3.77 16.23
CA GLY A 19 -25.34 2.45 16.31
C GLY A 19 -24.30 1.34 16.22
N ALA A 20 -23.34 1.48 15.30
CA ALA A 20 -22.23 0.54 15.18
C ALA A 20 -21.38 0.47 16.45
N GLU A 21 -21.07 1.61 17.08
CA GLU A 21 -20.35 1.64 18.35
C GLU A 21 -21.15 0.93 19.46
N ALA A 22 -22.44 1.20 19.56
CA ALA A 22 -23.32 0.60 20.55
C ALA A 22 -23.39 -0.93 20.40
N GLU A 23 -23.50 -1.44 19.19
CA GLU A 23 -23.50 -2.88 18.93
C GLU A 23 -22.12 -3.52 19.14
N ALA A 24 -21.04 -2.83 18.76
CA ALA A 24 -19.68 -3.28 19.01
C ALA A 24 -19.42 -3.50 20.51
N ARG A 25 -19.86 -2.57 21.36
CA ARG A 25 -19.69 -2.66 22.83
C ARG A 25 -20.49 -3.80 23.47
N LYS A 26 -21.55 -4.26 22.83
CA LYS A 26 -22.38 -5.38 23.31
C LYS A 26 -21.79 -6.75 22.98
N ILE A 27 -20.76 -6.84 22.14
CA ILE A 27 -20.13 -8.13 21.82
C ILE A 27 -19.49 -8.72 23.07
N GLU A 28 -19.83 -9.97 23.39
CA GLU A 28 -19.39 -10.63 24.63
C GLU A 28 -17.92 -11.06 24.57
N ASP A 29 -17.48 -11.56 23.42
CA ASP A 29 -16.09 -12.00 23.22
C ASP A 29 -15.16 -10.77 23.15
N PRO A 30 -14.19 -10.61 24.08
CA PRO A 30 -13.36 -9.41 24.16
C PRO A 30 -12.49 -9.17 22.92
N TYR A 31 -12.06 -10.23 22.24
CA TYR A 31 -11.26 -10.13 21.03
C TYR A 31 -12.12 -9.61 19.88
N TRP A 32 -13.32 -10.17 19.69
CA TRP A 32 -14.26 -9.71 18.66
C TRP A 32 -14.79 -8.31 18.91
N ARG A 33 -15.06 -7.96 20.17
CA ARG A 33 -15.38 -6.60 20.57
C ARG A 33 -14.27 -5.62 20.20
N SER A 34 -13.01 -5.99 20.46
CA SER A 34 -11.85 -5.18 20.10
C SER A 34 -11.74 -4.95 18.59
N TYR A 35 -12.01 -5.97 17.78
CA TYR A 35 -12.04 -5.84 16.32
C TYR A 35 -13.18 -4.95 15.83
N ALA A 36 -14.37 -5.07 16.41
CA ALA A 36 -15.51 -4.23 16.06
C ALA A 36 -15.25 -2.75 16.39
N LEU A 37 -14.71 -2.47 17.58
CA LEU A 37 -14.32 -1.13 18.00
C LEU A 37 -13.22 -0.52 17.12
N ARG A 38 -12.30 -1.34 16.60
CA ARG A 38 -11.34 -0.88 15.60
C ARG A 38 -12.03 -0.37 14.33
N TRP A 39 -13.02 -1.09 13.80
CA TRP A 39 -13.76 -0.65 12.60
C TRP A 39 -14.49 0.66 12.85
N VAL A 40 -15.10 0.80 14.04
CA VAL A 40 -15.75 2.05 14.46
C VAL A 40 -14.74 3.20 14.53
N ALA A 41 -13.58 2.97 15.14
CA ALA A 41 -12.53 3.99 15.19
C ALA A 41 -12.08 4.43 13.78
N GLU A 42 -11.86 3.49 12.86
CA GLU A 42 -11.50 3.77 11.46
C GLU A 42 -12.60 4.57 10.72
N ALA A 43 -13.88 4.30 11.00
CA ALA A 43 -15.00 5.05 10.42
C ALA A 43 -15.13 6.48 10.97
N LEU A 44 -14.64 6.73 12.19
CA LEU A 44 -14.59 8.06 12.81
C LEU A 44 -13.40 8.90 12.33
N ALA A 45 -12.71 8.53 11.24
CA ALA A 45 -11.49 9.21 10.79
C ALA A 45 -11.65 10.72 10.50
N ASP A 46 -12.87 11.18 10.23
CA ASP A 46 -13.17 12.60 10.07
C ASP A 46 -13.27 13.38 11.39
N GLU A 47 -13.40 12.68 12.52
CA GLU A 47 -13.41 13.17 13.91
C GLU A 47 -12.23 12.60 14.71
N PRO A 48 -11.00 13.14 14.55
CA PRO A 48 -9.78 12.52 15.06
C PRO A 48 -9.79 12.24 16.56
N GLU A 49 -10.36 13.14 17.36
CA GLU A 49 -10.45 13.01 18.81
C GLU A 49 -11.34 11.82 19.21
N ARG A 50 -12.52 11.68 18.59
CA ARG A 50 -13.46 10.56 18.82
C ARG A 50 -12.87 9.24 18.32
N ALA A 51 -12.25 9.23 17.14
CA ALA A 51 -11.57 8.05 16.62
C ALA A 51 -10.47 7.56 17.57
N LEU A 52 -9.65 8.48 18.09
CA LEU A 52 -8.59 8.17 19.03
C LEU A 52 -9.14 7.66 20.37
N GLU A 53 -10.22 8.26 20.88
CA GLU A 53 -10.91 7.80 22.09
C GLU A 53 -11.38 6.35 21.95
N VAL A 54 -12.08 6.03 20.85
CA VAL A 54 -12.57 4.67 20.59
C VAL A 54 -11.41 3.70 20.44
N ALA A 55 -10.36 4.05 19.69
CA ALA A 55 -9.18 3.20 19.54
C ALA A 55 -8.49 2.93 20.89
N LEU A 56 -8.34 3.94 21.75
CA LEU A 56 -7.74 3.79 23.08
C LEU A 56 -8.59 2.97 24.04
N SER A 57 -9.91 2.93 23.84
CA SER A 57 -10.83 2.10 24.62
C SER A 57 -10.72 0.60 24.33
N ILE A 58 -10.02 0.21 23.26
CA ILE A 58 -9.79 -1.19 22.91
C ILE A 58 -8.94 -1.87 23.99
N GLU A 59 -9.48 -2.95 24.56
CA GLU A 59 -8.87 -3.69 25.66
C GLU A 59 -7.68 -4.53 25.19
N GLU A 60 -7.82 -5.23 24.06
CA GLU A 60 -6.78 -6.10 23.50
C GLU A 60 -5.62 -5.25 22.95
N PRO A 61 -4.42 -5.27 23.58
CA PRO A 61 -3.34 -4.34 23.23
C PRO A 61 -2.87 -4.48 21.78
N SER A 62 -2.85 -5.70 21.25
CA SER A 62 -2.44 -5.96 19.87
C SER A 62 -3.40 -5.31 18.87
N VAL A 63 -4.72 -5.43 19.10
CA VAL A 63 -5.76 -4.83 18.26
C VAL A 63 -5.81 -3.31 18.43
N ARG A 64 -5.60 -2.81 19.66
CA ARG A 64 -5.47 -1.37 19.92
C ARG A 64 -4.32 -0.74 19.13
N ASP A 65 -3.14 -1.35 19.19
CA ASP A 65 -1.96 -0.85 18.46
C ASP A 65 -2.17 -0.90 16.94
N GLU A 66 -2.88 -1.90 16.42
CA GLU A 66 -3.28 -1.95 15.01
C GLU A 66 -4.30 -0.86 14.63
N ALA A 67 -5.28 -0.59 15.49
CA ALA A 67 -6.26 0.48 15.29
C ALA A 67 -5.56 1.85 15.25
N LEU A 68 -4.71 2.14 16.23
CA LEU A 68 -3.91 3.37 16.29
C LEU A 68 -2.99 3.51 15.06
N ARG A 69 -2.35 2.42 14.61
CA ARG A 69 -1.54 2.44 13.38
C ARG A 69 -2.39 2.77 12.15
N SER A 70 -3.60 2.21 12.06
CA SER A 70 -4.51 2.43 10.93
C SER A 70 -5.04 3.87 10.93
N LEU A 71 -5.40 4.42 12.09
CA LEU A 71 -5.75 5.83 12.25
C LEU A 71 -4.61 6.76 11.88
N ALA A 72 -3.38 6.50 12.35
CA ALA A 72 -2.23 7.32 11.96
C ALA A 72 -2.02 7.33 10.43
N TYR A 73 -2.24 6.20 9.75
CA TYR A 73 -2.21 6.14 8.29
C TYR A 73 -3.34 6.96 7.64
N ILE A 74 -4.58 6.82 8.10
CA ILE A 74 -5.74 7.54 7.54
C ILE A 74 -5.59 9.05 7.75
N PHE A 75 -5.22 9.49 8.95
CA PHE A 75 -4.95 10.89 9.24
C PHE A 75 -3.83 11.45 8.36
N SER A 76 -2.75 10.70 8.16
CA SER A 76 -1.66 11.11 7.25
C SER A 76 -2.12 11.25 5.80
N LYS A 77 -2.94 10.32 5.31
CA LYS A 77 -3.52 10.35 3.96
C LYS A 77 -4.41 11.58 3.77
N ASN A 78 -5.11 12.00 4.82
CA ASN A 78 -5.97 13.18 4.84
C ASN A 78 -5.23 14.46 5.26
N GLU A 79 -3.89 14.45 5.25
CA GLU A 79 -3.00 15.58 5.63
C GLU A 79 -3.19 16.11 7.07
N LYS A 80 -3.82 15.34 7.96
CA LYS A 80 -3.97 15.61 9.41
C LYS A 80 -2.71 15.15 10.16
N PHE A 81 -1.56 15.76 9.86
CA PHE A 81 -0.25 15.25 10.30
C PHE A 81 -0.03 15.31 11.82
N LYS A 82 -0.54 16.34 12.50
CA LYS A 82 -0.41 16.48 13.96
C LYS A 82 -1.14 15.35 14.67
N GLU A 83 -2.38 15.11 14.27
CA GLU A 83 -3.24 14.05 14.78
C GLU A 83 -2.64 12.66 14.49
N ALA A 84 -2.05 12.49 13.30
CA ALA A 84 -1.36 11.27 12.92
C ALA A 84 -0.14 10.97 13.81
N LEU A 85 0.68 11.98 14.11
CA LEU A 85 1.83 11.84 15.01
C LEU A 85 1.43 11.56 16.44
N GLU A 86 0.43 12.29 16.96
CA GLU A 86 -0.10 12.05 18.29
C GLU A 86 -0.65 10.64 18.44
N THR A 87 -1.38 10.16 17.43
CA THR A 87 -1.88 8.79 17.37
C THR A 87 -0.74 7.77 17.34
N ALA A 88 0.27 7.99 16.50
CA ALA A 88 1.43 7.10 16.39
C ALA A 88 2.20 6.99 17.73
N ARG A 89 2.33 8.10 18.48
CA ARG A 89 2.96 8.11 19.81
C ARG A 89 2.25 7.22 20.83
N LYS A 90 0.94 7.02 20.70
CA LYS A 90 0.14 6.19 21.63
C LYS A 90 0.29 4.69 21.38
N ILE A 91 0.89 4.28 20.27
CA ILE A 91 1.12 2.87 19.96
C ILE A 91 2.14 2.30 20.95
N GLY A 92 1.77 1.24 21.67
CA GLY A 92 2.65 0.59 22.66
C GLY A 92 3.79 -0.17 21.99
N ASN A 93 3.47 -0.99 20.98
CA ASN A 93 4.42 -1.79 20.23
C ASN A 93 5.39 -0.89 19.43
N SER A 94 6.68 -1.00 19.75
CA SER A 94 7.73 -0.15 19.15
C SER A 94 7.90 -0.35 17.63
N PHE A 95 7.67 -1.56 17.12
CA PHE A 95 7.75 -1.86 15.70
C PHE A 95 6.58 -1.23 14.93
N LEU A 96 5.35 -1.39 15.43
CA LEU A 96 4.17 -0.76 14.84
C LEU A 96 4.24 0.77 14.93
N ARG A 97 4.76 1.31 16.04
CA ARG A 97 5.00 2.75 16.22
C ARG A 97 5.98 3.30 15.18
N LYS A 98 7.12 2.64 14.97
CA LYS A 98 8.07 3.02 13.90
C LYS A 98 7.44 2.96 12.51
N LYS A 99 6.62 1.95 12.23
CA LYS A 99 5.87 1.85 10.96
C LYS A 99 4.87 3.00 10.80
N ALA A 100 4.16 3.38 11.86
CA ALA A 100 3.24 4.50 11.84
C ALA A 100 3.98 5.82 11.56
N PHE A 101 5.05 6.12 12.29
CA PHE A 101 5.87 7.32 12.03
C PHE A 101 6.44 7.35 10.61
N ARG A 102 6.91 6.22 10.07
CA ARG A 102 7.37 6.13 8.68
C ARG A 102 6.24 6.42 7.68
N ALA A 103 5.02 5.95 7.94
CA ALA A 103 3.88 6.26 7.10
C ALA A 103 3.56 7.76 7.12
N VAL A 104 3.52 8.38 8.31
CA VAL A 104 3.33 9.84 8.45
C VAL A 104 4.40 10.59 7.66
N SER A 105 5.67 10.20 7.85
CA SER A 105 6.83 10.79 7.17
C SER A 105 6.69 10.72 5.65
N ASN A 106 6.32 9.56 5.10
CA ASN A 106 6.12 9.37 3.65
C ASN A 106 4.98 10.23 3.09
N PHE A 107 3.83 10.30 3.78
CA PHE A 107 2.72 11.15 3.34
C PHE A 107 3.06 12.63 3.44
N LEU A 108 3.83 13.02 4.47
CA LEU A 108 4.31 14.37 4.62
C LEU A 108 5.25 14.75 3.46
N ALA A 109 6.20 13.88 3.10
CA ALA A 109 7.05 14.09 1.94
C ALA A 109 6.24 14.21 0.65
N ARG A 110 5.23 13.36 0.45
CA ARG A 110 4.32 13.47 -0.71
C ARG A 110 3.58 14.80 -0.73
N ALA A 111 3.07 15.27 0.41
CA ALA A 111 2.38 16.55 0.51
C ALA A 111 3.31 17.73 0.22
N ILE A 112 4.56 17.69 0.71
CA ILE A 112 5.58 18.70 0.40
C ILE A 112 5.94 18.69 -1.09
N ALA A 113 6.23 17.52 -1.65
CA ALA A 113 6.59 17.36 -3.06
C ALA A 113 5.46 17.78 -4.01
N THR A 114 4.21 17.42 -3.71
CA THR A 114 3.04 17.80 -4.55
C THR A 114 2.76 19.29 -4.49
N LYS A 115 3.06 19.95 -3.36
CA LYS A 115 2.83 21.39 -3.18
C LYS A 115 3.97 22.25 -3.71
N GLY A 116 5.14 21.67 -4.02
CA GLY A 116 6.28 22.35 -4.66
C GLY A 116 6.85 23.55 -3.90
N ILE A 117 6.56 23.69 -2.60
CA ILE A 117 6.84 24.89 -1.80
C ILE A 117 7.50 24.48 -0.47
N GLU A 118 8.36 25.35 0.06
CA GLU A 118 8.83 25.25 1.44
C GLU A 118 7.63 25.39 2.42
N ILE A 119 7.32 24.34 3.18
CA ILE A 119 6.21 24.36 4.14
C ILE A 119 6.76 24.64 5.53
N ARG A 120 6.24 25.68 6.22
CA ARG A 120 6.59 25.90 7.63
C ARG A 120 5.95 24.81 8.47
N LEU A 121 6.65 24.32 9.50
CA LEU A 121 6.07 23.33 10.42
C LEU A 121 4.74 23.83 11.02
N SER A 122 4.65 25.12 11.34
CA SER A 122 3.43 25.76 11.86
C SER A 122 2.21 25.61 10.95
N ASP A 123 2.41 25.61 9.62
CA ASP A 123 1.31 25.52 8.65
C ASP A 123 0.69 24.11 8.64
N LEU A 124 1.48 23.12 9.06
CA LEU A 124 1.07 21.74 9.30
C LEU A 124 0.67 21.48 10.76
N LYS A 125 0.63 22.54 11.58
CA LYS A 125 0.45 22.48 13.04
C LYS A 125 1.50 21.61 13.76
N LEU A 126 2.68 21.49 13.18
CA LEU A 126 3.81 20.73 13.71
C LEU A 126 4.79 21.64 14.44
N ASP A 127 5.55 21.05 15.36
CA ASP A 127 6.69 21.66 16.06
C ASP A 127 7.99 20.84 15.86
N GLU A 128 9.11 21.31 16.41
CA GLU A 128 10.39 20.61 16.28
C GLU A 128 10.41 19.25 16.96
N ARG A 129 9.60 19.05 18.01
CA ARG A 129 9.49 17.76 18.69
C ARG A 129 8.77 16.75 17.79
N ASP A 130 7.74 17.18 17.08
CA ASP A 130 7.07 16.39 16.06
C ASP A 130 8.04 15.96 14.95
N LEU A 131 8.98 16.83 14.59
CA LEU A 131 10.00 16.51 13.60
C LEU A 131 10.97 15.41 14.07
N GLU A 132 11.32 15.34 15.35
CA GLU A 132 12.18 14.27 15.88
C GLU A 132 11.56 12.88 15.69
N ASP A 133 10.23 12.76 15.84
CA ASP A 133 9.53 11.49 15.62
C ASP A 133 9.52 11.06 14.15
N LEU A 134 9.71 12.01 13.23
CA LEU A 134 9.76 11.79 11.78
C LEU A 134 11.16 11.45 11.28
N LYS A 135 12.20 11.56 12.13
CA LYS A 135 13.58 11.25 11.73
C LYS A 135 13.81 9.73 11.63
N PRO A 136 14.60 9.27 10.64
CA PRO A 136 15.15 10.07 9.55
C PRO A 136 14.04 10.54 8.59
N LEU A 137 14.14 11.79 8.15
CA LEU A 137 13.22 12.31 7.14
C LEU A 137 13.32 11.49 5.85
N PRO A 138 12.25 11.43 5.05
CA PRO A 138 12.27 10.71 3.79
C PRO A 138 13.33 11.30 2.87
N TYR A 139 13.91 10.45 2.02
CA TYR A 139 14.93 10.88 1.07
C TYR A 139 14.40 12.04 0.22
N GLY A 140 15.22 13.10 0.08
CA GLY A 140 14.82 14.29 -0.64
C GLY A 140 13.96 15.27 0.16
N ILE A 141 13.77 15.12 1.48
CA ILE A 141 13.19 16.16 2.34
C ILE A 141 14.25 16.69 3.31
N ILE A 142 14.46 18.01 3.31
CA ILE A 142 15.35 18.73 4.20
C ILE A 142 14.52 19.59 5.15
N TYR A 143 14.96 19.65 6.40
CA TYR A 143 14.49 20.64 7.37
C TYR A 143 15.54 21.74 7.53
N LYS A 144 15.16 22.99 7.27
CA LYS A 144 16.02 24.17 7.42
C LYS A 144 15.21 25.37 7.89
N ASP A 145 15.70 26.08 8.90
CA ASP A 145 15.12 27.33 9.41
C ASP A 145 13.59 27.26 9.71
N GLY A 146 13.12 26.17 10.32
CA GLY A 146 11.69 26.00 10.67
C GLY A 146 10.81 25.51 9.54
N LYS A 147 11.39 25.16 8.38
CA LYS A 147 10.68 24.77 7.17
C LYS A 147 11.12 23.40 6.68
N LEU A 148 10.17 22.66 6.12
CA LEU A 148 10.41 21.44 5.35
C LEU A 148 10.36 21.76 3.86
N MET A 149 11.34 21.25 3.13
CA MET A 149 11.51 21.51 1.70
C MET A 149 12.09 20.29 0.99
N PRO A 150 11.86 20.13 -0.32
CA PRO A 150 12.62 19.18 -1.12
C PRO A 150 14.14 19.44 -1.02
N GLY A 151 14.95 18.39 -1.09
CA GLY A 151 16.38 18.44 -0.86
C GLY A 151 17.21 18.19 -2.09
N SER A 152 17.93 19.21 -2.57
CA SER A 152 18.80 19.14 -3.73
C SER A 152 20.09 18.32 -3.47
N VAL A 153 20.25 17.16 -4.13
CA VAL A 153 21.57 16.60 -4.49
C VAL A 153 21.55 16.13 -5.95
N LEU A 154 21.83 17.11 -6.82
CA LEU A 154 22.18 16.95 -8.24
C LEU A 154 23.40 16.02 -8.41
N HIS A 155 23.17 14.77 -8.80
CA HIS A 155 24.19 14.05 -9.59
C HIS A 155 24.01 14.42 -11.06
N ARG A 156 24.77 15.41 -11.51
CA ARG A 156 24.94 15.74 -12.93
C ARG A 156 25.55 14.53 -13.64
N ILE A 157 24.73 13.74 -14.34
CA ILE A 157 25.23 12.63 -15.17
C ILE A 157 26.00 13.25 -16.34
N LYS A 158 27.33 13.23 -16.23
CA LYS A 158 28.25 13.63 -17.29
C LYS A 158 28.43 12.43 -18.21
N GLY A 159 27.66 12.37 -19.29
CA GLY A 159 27.77 11.36 -20.33
C GLY A 159 28.17 11.98 -21.67
N GLU A 160 29.47 12.13 -21.89
CA GLU A 160 30.02 12.33 -23.23
C GLU A 160 29.81 11.04 -24.03
N VAL A 161 29.18 11.14 -25.21
CA VAL A 161 29.50 10.25 -26.33
C VAL A 161 29.71 11.13 -27.55
N MET A 162 30.98 11.38 -27.85
CA MET A 162 31.43 11.83 -29.16
C MET A 162 31.24 10.68 -30.15
N SER A 163 30.45 10.89 -31.20
CA SER A 163 30.54 10.06 -32.40
C SER A 163 30.25 10.88 -33.67
N GLY A 164 31.31 11.09 -34.45
CA GLY A 164 31.22 11.21 -35.91
C GLY A 164 31.10 12.62 -36.51
N VAL A 165 32.17 13.07 -37.17
CA VAL A 165 32.14 14.18 -38.13
C VAL A 165 31.54 13.69 -39.45
N VAL A 166 30.53 14.39 -39.97
CA VAL A 166 30.24 14.48 -41.41
C VAL A 166 30.11 15.96 -41.75
N ASP A 167 30.93 16.39 -42.71
CA ASP A 167 31.06 17.76 -43.18
C ASP A 167 30.14 18.04 -44.38
N ARG A 168 29.85 19.33 -44.57
CA ARG A 168 29.44 20.05 -45.81
C ARG A 168 27.96 20.37 -46.06
N SER A 169 27.69 21.66 -45.78
CA SER A 169 27.18 22.67 -46.73
C SER A 169 25.67 22.79 -47.04
N ALA A 170 25.22 24.05 -46.94
CA ALA A 170 24.14 24.74 -47.65
C ALA A 170 22.70 24.67 -47.10
N GLU A 171 22.34 25.79 -46.47
CA GLU A 171 21.12 26.61 -46.61
C GLU A 171 19.72 26.05 -46.34
N GLY A 172 19.07 26.69 -45.36
CA GLY A 172 17.62 26.86 -45.22
C GLY A 172 17.18 26.90 -43.75
N PRO A 173 16.61 28.01 -43.23
CA PRO A 173 15.98 27.96 -41.92
C PRO A 173 14.67 27.18 -42.05
N LYS A 174 14.72 25.87 -41.77
CA LYS A 174 13.52 25.11 -41.45
C LYS A 174 13.00 25.66 -40.13
N ARG A 175 11.85 26.35 -40.16
CA ARG A 175 11.13 26.74 -38.95
C ARG A 175 10.83 25.46 -38.16
N GLU A 176 11.51 25.27 -37.05
CA GLU A 176 11.07 24.33 -36.02
C GLU A 176 9.69 24.80 -35.52
N PRO A 177 8.75 23.88 -35.19
CA PRO A 177 7.55 24.26 -34.47
C PRO A 177 7.97 24.96 -33.17
N PRO A 178 7.24 25.99 -32.70
CA PRO A 178 7.61 26.67 -31.47
C PRO A 178 7.67 25.63 -30.35
N LYS A 179 8.87 25.47 -29.75
CA LYS A 179 9.00 24.72 -28.50
C LYS A 179 8.10 25.42 -27.47
N PRO A 180 7.32 24.67 -26.68
CA PRO A 180 6.47 25.26 -25.66
C PRO A 180 7.31 26.16 -24.76
N VAL A 181 6.94 27.44 -24.72
CA VAL A 181 7.52 28.40 -23.78
C VAL A 181 6.77 28.19 -22.48
N PHE A 182 7.43 27.57 -21.51
CA PHE A 182 6.94 27.52 -20.15
C PHE A 182 7.36 28.82 -19.46
N GLU A 183 6.39 29.64 -19.06
CA GLU A 183 6.62 30.71 -18.11
C GLU A 183 7.15 30.09 -16.82
N SER A 184 8.34 30.52 -16.42
CA SER A 184 9.10 29.96 -15.31
C SER A 184 8.46 30.34 -13.98
N GLU A 185 7.65 29.44 -13.42
CA GLU A 185 7.63 29.23 -11.98
C GLU A 185 8.84 28.34 -11.65
N GLU A 186 9.65 28.74 -10.68
CA GLU A 186 10.92 28.10 -10.33
C GLU A 186 10.69 26.69 -9.76
N SER A 187 10.40 25.70 -10.62
CA SER A 187 10.45 24.28 -10.29
C SER A 187 11.91 23.82 -10.36
N GLU A 188 12.43 23.22 -9.28
CA GLU A 188 13.73 22.54 -9.37
C GLU A 188 13.65 21.42 -10.44
N PRO A 189 14.72 21.19 -11.24
CA PRO A 189 14.67 20.28 -12.39
C PRO A 189 14.22 18.85 -12.07
N GLU A 190 14.37 18.42 -10.81
CA GLU A 190 14.04 17.07 -10.32
C GLU A 190 12.53 16.89 -10.13
N ASP A 191 11.81 17.92 -9.69
CA ASP A 191 10.34 17.89 -9.53
C ASP A 191 9.62 17.87 -10.89
N TYR A 192 10.18 18.58 -11.89
CA TYR A 192 9.69 18.50 -13.26
C TYR A 192 9.78 17.06 -13.79
N VAL A 193 10.87 16.34 -13.53
CA VAL A 193 11.05 14.98 -14.04
C VAL A 193 10.02 14.02 -13.45
N PHE A 194 9.70 14.11 -12.16
CA PHE A 194 8.71 13.25 -11.53
C PHE A 194 7.28 13.53 -12.01
N GLU A 195 6.87 14.79 -12.04
CA GLU A 195 5.55 15.19 -12.56
C GLU A 195 5.43 14.86 -14.06
N TYR A 196 6.52 15.04 -14.81
CA TYR A 196 6.55 14.68 -16.22
C TYR A 196 6.43 13.17 -16.44
N ILE A 197 7.17 12.34 -15.68
CA ILE A 197 7.02 10.87 -15.75
C ILE A 197 5.59 10.45 -15.39
N ARG A 198 5.00 11.02 -14.33
CA ARG A 198 3.61 10.70 -13.95
C ARG A 198 2.65 11.06 -15.07
N LYS A 199 2.79 12.26 -15.64
CA LYS A 199 1.97 12.70 -16.76
C LYS A 199 2.12 11.78 -17.99
N LEU A 200 3.34 11.37 -18.32
CA LEU A 200 3.58 10.39 -19.39
C LEU A 200 2.88 9.06 -19.10
N ILE A 201 2.85 8.58 -17.86
CA ILE A 201 2.12 7.36 -17.48
C ILE A 201 0.60 7.55 -17.63
N GLU A 202 0.07 8.70 -17.19
CA GLU A 202 -1.35 9.06 -17.32
C GLU A 202 -1.78 9.14 -18.78
N ASP A 203 -0.96 9.78 -19.61
CA ASP A 203 -1.17 9.95 -21.05
C ASP A 203 -0.90 8.65 -21.85
N GLY A 204 -0.34 7.62 -21.21
CA GLY A 204 -0.05 6.31 -21.82
C GLY A 204 1.25 6.28 -22.64
N GLU A 205 2.10 7.29 -22.52
CA GLU A 205 3.44 7.37 -23.13
C GLU A 205 4.47 6.55 -22.34
N LEU A 206 4.19 5.26 -22.15
CA LEU A 206 4.88 4.39 -21.21
C LEU A 206 6.34 4.12 -21.55
N GLU A 207 6.70 4.05 -22.83
CA GLU A 207 8.10 3.87 -23.25
C GLU A 207 8.98 5.07 -22.83
N GLU A 208 8.45 6.28 -22.94
CA GLU A 208 9.19 7.49 -22.57
C GLU A 208 9.25 7.64 -21.05
N ALA A 209 8.14 7.34 -20.36
CA ALA A 209 8.11 7.27 -18.90
C ALA A 209 9.16 6.28 -18.36
N GLU A 210 9.29 5.11 -18.99
CA GLU A 210 10.26 4.08 -18.60
C GLU A 210 11.70 4.54 -18.80
N LYS A 211 12.04 5.15 -19.95
CA LYS A 211 13.39 5.67 -20.22
C LYS A 211 13.81 6.67 -19.16
N LEU A 212 12.90 7.58 -18.80
CA LEU A 212 13.16 8.60 -17.78
C LEU A 212 13.25 7.97 -16.39
N ALA A 213 12.32 7.07 -16.04
CA ALA A 213 12.32 6.36 -14.76
C ALA A 213 13.60 5.54 -14.55
N LYS A 214 14.19 4.99 -15.62
CA LYS A 214 15.45 4.21 -15.57
C LYS A 214 16.64 5.02 -15.07
N GLY A 215 16.64 6.33 -15.27
CA GLY A 215 17.67 7.24 -14.80
C GLY A 215 17.53 7.62 -13.32
N LEU A 216 16.42 7.27 -12.67
CA LEU A 216 16.16 7.62 -11.27
C LEU A 216 16.91 6.70 -10.30
N PRO A 217 17.29 7.21 -9.12
CA PRO A 217 17.77 6.36 -8.03
C PRO A 217 16.64 5.52 -7.42
N GLU A 218 16.99 4.42 -6.77
CA GLU A 218 16.05 3.71 -5.91
C GLU A 218 15.69 4.58 -4.68
N PRO A 219 14.43 4.54 -4.20
CA PRO A 219 13.35 3.63 -4.58
C PRO A 219 12.45 4.13 -5.74
N PHE A 220 12.72 5.31 -6.31
CA PHE A 220 11.83 5.95 -7.28
C PHE A 220 11.78 5.21 -8.61
N ARG A 221 12.92 4.65 -9.04
CA ARG A 221 12.95 3.77 -10.22
C ARG A 221 11.97 2.62 -10.05
N SER A 222 12.05 1.86 -8.96
CA SER A 222 11.14 0.75 -8.71
C SER A 222 9.68 1.19 -8.61
N PHE A 223 9.40 2.34 -7.97
CA PHE A 223 8.05 2.88 -7.88
C PHE A 223 7.46 3.16 -9.27
N TYR A 224 8.14 3.93 -10.12
CA TYR A 224 7.62 4.25 -11.45
C TYR A 224 7.60 3.04 -12.38
N PHE A 225 8.55 2.12 -12.25
CA PHE A 225 8.50 0.85 -12.97
C PHE A 225 7.26 0.05 -12.56
N GLU A 226 6.93 -0.03 -11.26
CA GLU A 226 5.71 -0.70 -10.82
C GLU A 226 4.45 -0.03 -11.39
N GLU A 227 4.34 1.31 -11.36
CA GLU A 227 3.23 2.06 -11.95
C GLU A 227 3.11 1.83 -13.48
N ILE A 228 4.23 1.87 -14.21
CA ILE A 228 4.28 1.58 -15.65
C ILE A 228 3.82 0.16 -15.92
N GLY A 229 4.31 -0.82 -15.16
CA GLY A 229 3.93 -2.22 -15.31
C GLY A 229 2.44 -2.45 -15.04
N VAL A 230 1.87 -1.76 -14.04
CA VAL A 230 0.42 -1.79 -13.76
C VAL A 230 -0.34 -1.22 -14.96
N LYS A 231 0.08 -0.07 -15.49
CA LYS A 231 -0.57 0.57 -16.64
C LYS A 231 -0.49 -0.25 -17.92
N LEU A 232 0.65 -0.92 -18.17
CA LEU A 232 0.80 -1.91 -19.25
C LEU A 232 -0.20 -3.05 -19.09
N LEU A 233 -0.37 -3.56 -17.87
CA LEU A 233 -1.28 -4.66 -17.60
C LEU A 233 -2.76 -4.28 -17.79
N GLU A 234 -3.13 -3.04 -17.41
CA GLU A 234 -4.45 -2.43 -17.61
C GLU A 234 -4.78 -2.24 -19.10
N THR A 235 -3.78 -1.82 -19.88
CA THR A 235 -3.92 -1.62 -21.34
C THR A 235 -3.81 -2.91 -22.15
N GLY A 236 -3.52 -4.04 -21.48
CA GLY A 236 -3.54 -5.39 -22.05
C GLY A 236 -2.17 -5.94 -22.44
N ASP A 237 -1.10 -5.14 -22.35
CA ASP A 237 0.27 -5.56 -22.64
C ASP A 237 0.88 -6.34 -21.47
N THR A 238 0.41 -7.57 -21.32
CA THR A 238 0.82 -8.46 -20.23
C THR A 238 2.29 -8.89 -20.39
N SER A 239 2.77 -9.06 -21.63
CA SER A 239 4.16 -9.46 -21.89
C SER A 239 5.14 -8.39 -21.43
N ARG A 240 4.87 -7.11 -21.74
CA ARG A 240 5.73 -6.02 -21.28
C ARG A 240 5.62 -5.78 -19.77
N ALA A 241 4.42 -5.93 -19.20
CA ALA A 241 4.25 -5.88 -17.75
C ALA A 241 5.09 -6.95 -17.01
N GLU A 242 5.20 -8.16 -17.56
CA GLU A 242 6.07 -9.22 -17.02
C GLU A 242 7.56 -8.92 -17.17
N GLU A 243 7.97 -8.21 -18.22
CA GLU A 243 9.34 -7.72 -18.39
C GLU A 243 9.72 -6.76 -17.27
N ILE A 244 8.86 -5.76 -17.03
CA ILE A 244 9.02 -4.81 -15.93
C ILE A 244 9.06 -5.53 -14.57
N PHE A 245 8.13 -6.46 -14.34
CA PHE A 245 8.11 -7.27 -13.11
C PHE A 245 9.43 -8.03 -12.88
N ARG A 246 10.07 -8.54 -13.95
CA ARG A 246 11.36 -9.23 -13.84
C ARG A 246 12.48 -8.31 -13.37
N GLU A 247 12.43 -7.03 -13.73
CA GLU A 247 13.44 -6.02 -13.33
C GLU A 247 13.28 -5.51 -11.89
N LEU A 248 12.08 -5.58 -11.31
CA LEU A 248 11.81 -5.15 -9.94
C LEU A 248 12.36 -6.13 -8.90
N GLU A 249 12.88 -5.66 -7.77
CA GLU A 249 13.22 -6.54 -6.64
C GLU A 249 12.00 -6.86 -5.77
N VAL A 250 11.14 -5.85 -5.54
CA VAL A 250 9.88 -5.95 -4.80
C VAL A 250 8.77 -5.39 -5.69
N SER A 251 7.63 -6.07 -5.70
CA SER A 251 6.47 -5.73 -6.51
C SER A 251 5.21 -6.26 -5.83
N ASP A 252 4.52 -5.39 -5.10
CA ASP A 252 3.32 -5.76 -4.37
C ASP A 252 2.08 -5.66 -5.25
N VAL A 253 1.90 -4.55 -5.96
CA VAL A 253 0.70 -4.29 -6.76
C VAL A 253 0.78 -5.07 -8.07
N LEU A 254 1.82 -4.83 -8.87
CA LEU A 254 1.96 -5.46 -10.18
C LEU A 254 2.01 -6.99 -10.09
N GLY A 255 2.82 -7.51 -9.16
CA GLY A 255 2.96 -8.95 -8.90
C GLY A 255 1.64 -9.60 -8.53
N SER A 256 0.82 -8.92 -7.71
CA SER A 256 -0.51 -9.43 -7.38
C SER A 256 -1.45 -9.42 -8.58
N LEU A 257 -1.45 -8.38 -9.40
CA LEU A 257 -2.32 -8.33 -10.58
C LEU A 257 -1.93 -9.40 -11.60
N LEU A 258 -0.63 -9.63 -11.80
CA LEU A 258 -0.11 -10.72 -12.63
C LEU A 258 -0.53 -12.10 -12.09
N ALA A 259 -0.44 -12.31 -10.78
CA ALA A 259 -0.94 -13.52 -10.14
C ALA A 259 -2.45 -13.73 -10.38
N ARG A 260 -3.25 -12.68 -10.23
CA ARG A 260 -4.71 -12.73 -10.42
C ARG A 260 -5.13 -12.99 -11.87
N LYS A 261 -4.30 -12.64 -12.86
CA LYS A 261 -4.53 -13.04 -14.25
C LYS A 261 -4.19 -14.51 -14.54
N ASN A 262 -3.48 -15.18 -13.64
CA ASN A 262 -2.95 -16.54 -13.84
C ASN A 262 -3.40 -17.52 -12.75
N LEU A 263 -4.61 -17.34 -12.18
CA LEU A 263 -5.13 -18.17 -11.09
C LEU A 263 -5.19 -19.68 -11.44
N ASP A 264 -5.22 -20.02 -12.73
CA ASP A 264 -5.19 -21.38 -13.24
C ASP A 264 -3.81 -22.05 -13.17
N ARG A 265 -2.73 -21.29 -12.88
CA ARG A 265 -1.32 -21.71 -12.90
C ARG A 265 -0.63 -21.44 -11.55
N PRO A 266 -0.83 -22.29 -10.52
CA PRO A 266 -0.32 -22.07 -9.16
C PRO A 266 1.20 -21.82 -9.08
N GLU A 267 2.00 -22.51 -9.90
CA GLU A 267 3.45 -22.38 -9.91
C GLU A 267 3.88 -20.99 -10.41
N LEU A 268 3.19 -20.48 -11.42
CA LEU A 268 3.41 -19.14 -11.96
C LEU A 268 2.93 -18.06 -10.96
N VAL A 269 1.80 -18.30 -10.30
CA VAL A 269 1.32 -17.43 -9.20
C VAL A 269 2.37 -17.32 -8.10
N LEU A 270 2.93 -18.45 -7.65
CA LEU A 270 3.97 -18.43 -6.60
C LEU A 270 5.20 -17.63 -7.05
N LYS A 271 5.60 -17.72 -8.31
CA LYS A 271 6.69 -16.91 -8.88
C LYS A 271 6.40 -15.42 -8.80
N TYR A 272 5.17 -14.97 -9.07
CA TYR A 272 4.84 -13.55 -8.87
C TYR A 272 4.84 -13.18 -7.39
N LEU A 273 4.33 -14.07 -6.53
CA LEU A 273 4.31 -13.84 -5.09
C LEU A 273 5.72 -13.78 -4.48
N GLU A 274 6.77 -14.36 -5.07
CA GLU A 274 8.15 -14.23 -4.56
C GLU A 274 8.56 -12.78 -4.33
N LYS A 275 8.10 -11.85 -5.18
CA LYS A 275 8.37 -10.41 -5.06
C LYS A 275 7.26 -9.62 -4.37
N THR A 276 6.16 -10.27 -3.97
CA THR A 276 5.03 -9.66 -3.25
C THR A 276 5.19 -9.90 -1.75
N HIS A 277 5.61 -8.87 -1.03
CA HIS A 277 5.90 -8.92 0.40
C HIS A 277 4.70 -8.57 1.27
N ASN A 278 3.69 -7.87 0.74
CA ASN A 278 2.49 -7.51 1.48
C ASN A 278 1.64 -8.76 1.84
N PRO A 279 1.49 -9.11 3.14
CA PRO A 279 0.76 -10.31 3.55
C PRO A 279 -0.72 -10.30 3.16
N ALA A 280 -1.37 -9.13 3.17
CA ALA A 280 -2.79 -9.02 2.80
C ALA A 280 -2.99 -9.32 1.31
N THR A 281 -2.10 -8.84 0.45
CA THR A 281 -2.10 -9.13 -0.97
C THR A 281 -1.89 -10.61 -1.26
N ARG A 282 -0.94 -11.24 -0.56
CA ARG A 282 -0.71 -12.69 -0.65
C ARG A 282 -1.93 -13.51 -0.21
N LEU A 283 -2.60 -13.10 0.87
CA LEU A 283 -3.84 -13.74 1.34
C LEU A 283 -4.95 -13.66 0.30
N MET A 284 -5.12 -12.49 -0.33
CA MET A 284 -6.11 -12.29 -1.38
C MET A 284 -5.84 -13.20 -2.58
N VAL A 285 -4.58 -13.28 -3.04
CA VAL A 285 -4.21 -14.18 -4.14
C VAL A 285 -4.41 -15.64 -3.74
N ALA A 286 -4.02 -16.03 -2.53
CA ALA A 286 -4.23 -17.39 -2.03
C ALA A 286 -5.73 -17.75 -2.02
N TYR A 287 -6.56 -16.84 -1.54
CA TYR A 287 -8.02 -16.99 -1.55
C TYR A 287 -8.57 -17.16 -2.97
N GLU A 288 -8.16 -16.31 -3.91
CA GLU A 288 -8.63 -16.35 -5.30
C GLU A 288 -8.18 -17.63 -6.01
N VAL A 289 -6.94 -18.08 -5.83
CA VAL A 289 -6.47 -19.36 -6.40
C VAL A 289 -7.24 -20.54 -5.78
N THR A 290 -7.41 -20.58 -4.46
CA THR A 290 -8.17 -21.66 -3.81
C THR A 290 -9.64 -21.68 -4.25
N LYS A 291 -10.24 -20.51 -4.46
CA LYS A 291 -11.60 -20.41 -5.03
C LYS A 291 -11.65 -21.00 -6.45
N GLU A 292 -10.69 -20.66 -7.29
CA GLU A 292 -10.65 -21.10 -8.69
C GLU A 292 -10.32 -22.59 -8.81
N ARG A 293 -9.36 -23.10 -8.03
CA ARG A 293 -8.74 -24.42 -8.21
C ARG A 293 -9.14 -25.46 -7.17
N GLY A 294 -9.70 -25.05 -6.04
CA GLY A 294 -9.88 -25.91 -4.86
C GLY A 294 -8.67 -25.86 -3.93
N VAL A 295 -8.71 -26.70 -2.89
CA VAL A 295 -7.68 -26.72 -1.84
C VAL A 295 -6.42 -27.42 -2.34
N ASP A 296 -5.31 -26.68 -2.39
CA ASP A 296 -3.97 -27.20 -2.67
C ASP A 296 -3.06 -26.86 -1.49
N THR A 297 -2.68 -27.90 -0.74
CA THR A 297 -1.89 -27.78 0.49
C THR A 297 -0.49 -27.22 0.23
N GLU A 298 0.15 -27.62 -0.87
CA GLU A 298 1.52 -27.18 -1.18
C GLU A 298 1.52 -25.73 -1.63
N PHE A 299 0.59 -25.36 -2.51
CA PHE A 299 0.39 -23.98 -2.92
C PHE A 299 0.10 -23.08 -1.71
N LEU A 300 -0.86 -23.46 -0.85
CA LEU A 300 -1.23 -22.66 0.33
C LEU A 300 -0.07 -22.50 1.31
N ARG A 301 0.73 -23.54 1.52
CA ARG A 301 1.95 -23.45 2.34
C ARG A 301 2.94 -22.43 1.77
N ASN A 302 3.18 -22.42 0.46
CA ASN A 302 4.11 -21.50 -0.18
C ASN A 302 3.56 -20.07 -0.29
N ALA A 303 2.27 -19.92 -0.60
CA ALA A 303 1.59 -18.62 -0.63
C ALA A 303 1.60 -17.96 0.75
N LEU A 304 1.50 -18.75 1.82
CA LEU A 304 1.51 -18.31 3.22
C LEU A 304 2.86 -18.52 3.91
N ILE A 305 3.98 -18.55 3.16
CA ILE A 305 5.31 -18.80 3.73
C ILE A 305 5.72 -17.80 4.84
N TRP A 306 5.14 -16.60 4.84
CA TRP A 306 5.34 -15.59 5.88
C TRP A 306 4.64 -15.94 7.20
N ALA A 307 3.63 -16.81 7.18
CA ALA A 307 3.05 -17.41 8.38
C ALA A 307 3.95 -18.57 8.82
N THR A 308 5.04 -18.20 9.49
CA THR A 308 6.14 -19.11 9.89
C THR A 308 5.72 -20.14 10.95
N ASP A 309 4.57 -19.95 11.56
CA ASP A 309 4.05 -20.76 12.66
C ASP A 309 2.82 -21.54 12.18
N GLU A 310 2.82 -22.86 12.39
CA GLU A 310 1.76 -23.75 11.93
C GLU A 310 0.41 -23.41 12.59
N TRP A 311 0.40 -23.00 13.87
CA TRP A 311 -0.82 -22.54 14.53
C TRP A 311 -1.41 -21.30 13.83
N LYS A 312 -0.59 -20.28 13.54
CA LYS A 312 -1.02 -19.10 12.79
C LYS A 312 -1.51 -19.47 11.40
N ARG A 313 -0.82 -20.39 10.71
CA ARG A 313 -1.24 -20.85 9.38
C ARG A 313 -2.59 -21.55 9.43
N GLY A 314 -2.81 -22.44 10.41
CA GLY A 314 -4.10 -23.10 10.64
C GLY A 314 -5.24 -22.09 10.85
N ARG A 315 -5.01 -21.05 11.64
CA ARG A 315 -5.99 -19.97 11.84
C ARG A 315 -6.26 -19.16 10.57
N ILE A 316 -5.23 -18.85 9.78
CA ILE A 316 -5.39 -18.15 8.50
C ILE A 316 -6.24 -18.99 7.54
N LEU A 317 -5.96 -20.29 7.42
CA LEU A 317 -6.72 -21.20 6.57
C LEU A 317 -8.20 -21.27 7.00
N LYS A 318 -8.47 -21.36 8.31
CA LYS A 318 -9.84 -21.30 8.84
C LYS A 318 -10.51 -19.95 8.54
N PHE A 319 -9.78 -18.83 8.67
CA PHE A 319 -10.29 -17.51 8.30
C PHE A 319 -10.68 -17.45 6.81
N LEU A 320 -9.80 -17.88 5.90
CA LEU A 320 -10.10 -17.94 4.47
C LEU A 320 -11.29 -18.86 4.17
N ALA A 321 -11.41 -19.99 4.87
CA ALA A 321 -12.55 -20.88 4.74
C ALA A 321 -13.88 -20.22 5.12
N PHE A 322 -13.89 -19.37 6.15
CA PHE A 322 -15.07 -18.61 6.55
C PHE A 322 -15.46 -17.56 5.53
N GLU A 323 -14.51 -16.76 5.03
CA GLU A 323 -14.76 -15.79 3.96
C GLU A 323 -15.38 -16.48 2.73
N MET A 324 -14.84 -17.67 2.40
CA MET A 324 -15.29 -18.47 1.28
C MET A 324 -16.69 -19.05 1.50
N LEU A 325 -17.02 -19.45 2.73
CA LEU A 325 -18.37 -19.90 3.09
C LEU A 325 -19.40 -18.78 2.95
N GLU A 326 -19.06 -17.56 3.38
CA GLU A 326 -19.93 -16.40 3.30
C GLU A 326 -20.17 -15.98 1.84
N GLU A 327 -19.12 -15.96 1.01
CA GLU A 327 -19.28 -15.76 -0.43
C GLU A 327 -20.19 -16.85 -1.05
N ALA A 328 -20.01 -18.11 -0.64
CA ALA A 328 -20.79 -19.23 -1.14
C ALA A 328 -22.28 -19.15 -0.74
N LYS A 329 -22.58 -18.72 0.49
CA LYS A 329 -23.97 -18.50 0.93
C LYS A 329 -24.64 -17.39 0.14
N LYS A 330 -23.96 -16.25 -0.05
CA LYS A 330 -24.47 -15.11 -0.81
C LYS A 330 -24.77 -15.47 -2.27
N LYS A 331 -23.95 -16.32 -2.88
CA LYS A 331 -24.07 -16.72 -4.29
C LYS A 331 -24.88 -18.01 -4.53
N GLY A 332 -25.21 -18.76 -3.47
CA GLY A 332 -25.77 -20.10 -3.62
C GLY A 332 -24.81 -21.10 -4.28
N ASP A 333 -23.49 -20.90 -4.12
CA ASP A 333 -22.45 -21.67 -4.80
C ASP A 333 -22.06 -22.93 -4.00
N GLU A 334 -22.59 -24.08 -4.40
CA GLU A 334 -22.36 -25.35 -3.72
C GLU A 334 -20.92 -25.89 -3.88
N ARG A 335 -20.23 -25.51 -4.97
CA ARG A 335 -18.82 -25.84 -5.16
C ARG A 335 -17.98 -25.08 -4.15
N LEU A 336 -18.24 -23.78 -4.00
CA LEU A 336 -17.51 -22.94 -3.06
C LEU A 336 -17.75 -23.35 -1.59
N ARG A 337 -18.97 -23.80 -1.25
CA ARG A 337 -19.26 -24.41 0.07
C ARG A 337 -18.45 -25.68 0.35
N ARG A 338 -18.11 -26.45 -0.68
CA ARG A 338 -17.29 -27.66 -0.54
C ARG A 338 -15.83 -27.30 -0.30
N ILE A 339 -15.28 -26.40 -1.14
CA ILE A 339 -13.91 -25.89 -1.00
C ILE A 339 -13.69 -25.26 0.38
N SER A 340 -14.65 -24.45 0.83
CA SER A 340 -14.63 -23.86 2.18
C SER A 340 -14.51 -24.94 3.28
N ARG A 341 -15.29 -26.03 3.21
CA ARG A 341 -15.22 -27.12 4.18
C ARG A 341 -13.87 -27.83 4.16
N GLU A 342 -13.36 -28.15 2.97
CA GLU A 342 -12.04 -28.77 2.80
C GLU A 342 -10.92 -27.89 3.37
N LEU A 343 -11.00 -26.57 3.12
CA LEU A 343 -10.02 -25.59 3.61
C LEU A 343 -10.07 -25.45 5.13
N PHE A 344 -11.27 -25.53 5.72
CA PHE A 344 -11.44 -25.51 7.17
C PHE A 344 -10.83 -26.74 7.84
N GLU A 345 -11.05 -27.95 7.30
CA GLU A 345 -10.47 -29.18 7.83
C GLU A 345 -8.93 -29.18 7.69
N LEU A 346 -8.39 -28.67 6.57
CA LEU A 346 -6.95 -28.46 6.43
C LEU A 346 -6.41 -27.50 7.50
N GLY A 347 -7.11 -26.39 7.74
CA GLY A 347 -6.73 -25.44 8.79
C GLY A 347 -6.71 -26.08 10.18
N LYS A 348 -7.68 -26.95 10.49
CA LYS A 348 -7.74 -27.72 11.74
C LYS A 348 -6.59 -28.72 11.86
N SER A 349 -6.26 -29.46 10.80
CA SER A 349 -5.15 -30.44 10.86
C SER A 349 -3.80 -29.77 11.04
N VAL A 350 -3.58 -28.63 10.38
CA VAL A 350 -2.36 -27.83 10.48
C VAL A 350 -2.20 -27.25 11.89
N GLU A 351 -3.27 -26.73 12.48
CA GLU A 351 -3.26 -26.21 13.85
C GLU A 351 -2.96 -27.30 14.88
N ASN A 352 -3.62 -28.47 14.78
CA ASN A 352 -3.42 -29.55 15.74
C ASN A 352 -2.02 -30.19 15.67
N SER A 353 -1.38 -30.13 14.49
CA SER A 353 -0.01 -30.63 14.29
C SER A 353 1.05 -29.73 14.94
N SER A 354 0.69 -28.52 15.37
CA SER A 354 1.55 -27.60 16.12
C SER A 354 1.56 -27.85 17.64
N GLU A 355 0.62 -28.65 18.14
CA GLU A 355 0.48 -29.02 19.56
C GLU A 355 1.16 -30.36 19.91
N SER A 356 1.75 -31.03 18.90
CA SER A 356 2.49 -32.30 19.01
C SER A 356 3.98 -32.07 18.88
#